data_AF-A0A2E8YUE2-F1
#
_entry.id   AF-A0A2E8YUE2-F1
#
_cell.length_a   1.000
_cell.length_b   1.000
_cell.length_c   1.000
_cell.angle_alpha   90.00
_cell.angle_beta   90.00
_cell.angle_gamma   90.00
#
_symmetry.space_group_name_H-M   'P 1'
#
loop_
_entity.id
_entity.type
_entity.pdbx_description
1 polymer ?
#
loop_
_entity_poly.entity_id
_entity_poly.type
_entity_poly.pdbx_seq_one_letter_code
_entity_poly.pdbx_strand_id
1 'polypeptide(L)'
;MIDWIEGRSATELVLLGLGILLVLTIGSAFLARYLVHRGMQTPWVVDLFNGLAERAVAVIKRPLTIVVLDEVADVIQTGHYTQNVSDALIENRAELKAMVAEKIREDPNASLIRRLPGYDKVVDEVSETTLRVIVEVLHDPRTDELVSDLLRNNLQQIRKAVRERQHEDVQLRGPDASAPQRQHHAAAEAAIRRARRSR
;
A
#
# COMPACT_ATOMS: atom_id res chain seq x y z
N MET A 1 -34.72 -5.26 22.47
CA MET A 1 -33.96 -5.12 23.74
C MET A 1 -33.91 -3.67 24.23
N ILE A 2 -34.78 -2.77 23.74
CA ILE A 2 -34.83 -1.34 24.11
C ILE A 2 -36.18 -1.00 24.79
N ASP A 3 -37.23 -1.80 24.57
CA ASP A 3 -38.58 -1.65 25.14
C ASP A 3 -38.65 -1.72 26.69
N TRP A 4 -37.62 -2.23 27.37
CA TRP A 4 -37.56 -2.24 28.84
C TRP A 4 -37.16 -0.88 29.45
N ILE A 5 -36.61 0.03 28.64
CA ILE A 5 -36.11 1.34 29.09
C ILE A 5 -37.18 2.43 28.93
N GLU A 6 -38.07 2.31 27.94
CA GLU A 6 -39.11 3.32 27.64
C GLU A 6 -40.20 3.45 28.71
N GLY A 7 -40.40 2.43 29.54
CA GLY A 7 -41.39 2.45 30.62
C GLY A 7 -40.89 2.97 31.98
N ARG A 8 -39.60 3.28 32.13
CA ARG A 8 -39.01 3.70 33.42
C ARG A 8 -38.97 5.22 33.55
N SER A 9 -39.40 5.71 34.71
CA SER A 9 -39.31 7.13 35.04
C SER A 9 -37.85 7.59 35.13
N ALA A 10 -37.57 8.85 34.79
CA ALA A 10 -36.21 9.40 34.75
C ALA A 10 -35.42 9.19 36.07
N THR A 11 -36.11 9.24 37.21
CA THR A 11 -35.51 8.98 38.54
C THR A 11 -35.05 7.54 38.69
N GLU A 12 -35.77 6.58 38.12
CA GLU A 12 -35.46 5.16 38.18
C GLU A 12 -34.24 4.81 37.32
N LEU A 13 -34.07 5.48 36.18
CA LEU A 13 -32.88 5.36 35.34
C LEU A 13 -31.65 5.98 36.02
N VAL A 14 -31.81 7.14 36.66
CA VAL A 14 -30.74 7.79 37.42
C VAL A 14 -30.32 6.94 38.61
N LEU A 15 -31.26 6.39 39.37
CA LEU A 15 -30.97 5.50 40.50
C LEU A 15 -30.31 4.19 40.06
N LEU A 16 -30.72 3.62 38.93
CA LEU A 16 -30.10 2.43 38.36
C LEU A 16 -28.66 2.73 37.93
N GLY A 17 -28.44 3.86 37.25
CA GLY A 17 -27.10 4.32 36.88
C GLY A 17 -26.21 4.57 38.10
N LEU A 18 -26.73 5.23 39.13
CA LEU A 18 -26.03 5.48 40.40
C LEU A 18 -25.72 4.17 41.14
N GLY A 19 -26.65 3.22 41.14
CA GLY A 19 -26.47 1.89 41.71
C GLY A 19 -25.37 1.10 41.01
N ILE A 20 -25.35 1.11 39.68
CA ILE A 20 -24.27 0.50 38.89
C ILE A 20 -22.93 1.16 39.21
N LEU A 21 -22.87 2.50 39.25
CA LEU A 21 -21.67 3.25 39.58
C LEU A 21 -21.14 2.88 40.98
N LEU A 22 -22.03 2.80 41.97
CA LEU A 22 -21.68 2.44 43.34
C LEU A 22 -21.17 1.00 43.44
N VAL A 23 -21.81 0.06 42.75
CA VAL A 23 -21.35 -1.34 42.66
C VAL A 23 -19.98 -1.43 41.99
N LEU A 24 -19.75 -0.68 40.91
CA LEU A 24 -18.44 -0.63 40.24
C LEU A 24 -17.35 -0.04 41.14
N THR A 25 -17.68 1.01 41.90
CA THR A 25 -16.74 1.68 42.81
C THR A 25 -16.33 0.76 43.95
N ILE A 26 -17.32 0.14 44.61
CA ILE A 26 -17.08 -0.80 45.71
C ILE A 26 -16.38 -2.06 45.18
N GLY A 27 -16.83 -2.58 44.03
CA GLY A 27 -16.22 -3.73 43.37
C GLY A 27 -14.77 -3.50 43.01
N SER A 28 -14.42 -2.31 42.49
CA SER A 28 -13.04 -1.93 42.16
C SER A 28 -12.16 -1.88 43.41
N ALA A 29 -12.64 -1.27 44.50
CA ALA A 29 -11.90 -1.22 45.77
C ALA A 29 -11.71 -2.62 46.39
N PHE A 30 -12.73 -3.47 46.32
CA PHE A 30 -12.68 -4.83 46.85
C PHE A 30 -11.74 -5.71 46.03
N LEU A 31 -11.77 -5.56 44.70
CA LEU A 31 -10.89 -6.28 43.78
C LEU A 31 -9.43 -5.86 43.99
N ALA A 32 -9.15 -4.56 44.09
CA ALA A 32 -7.82 -4.04 44.39
C ALA A 32 -7.29 -4.57 45.73
N ARG A 33 -8.13 -4.54 46.78
CA ARG A 33 -7.76 -5.08 48.09
C ARG A 33 -7.50 -6.58 48.05
N TYR A 34 -8.34 -7.35 47.35
CA TYR A 34 -8.17 -8.79 47.18
C TYR A 34 -6.87 -9.14 46.43
N LEU A 35 -6.56 -8.41 45.36
CA LEU A 35 -5.33 -8.56 44.57
C LEU A 35 -4.07 -8.27 45.40
N VAL A 36 -4.07 -7.17 46.16
CA VAL A 36 -2.95 -6.80 47.06
C VAL A 36 -2.75 -7.84 48.15
N HIS A 37 -3.83 -8.36 48.74
CA HIS A 37 -3.75 -9.36 49.80
C HIS A 37 -3.18 -10.70 49.32
N ARG A 38 -3.26 -10.99 48.02
CA ARG A 38 -2.71 -12.20 47.42
C ARG A 38 -1.22 -12.11 47.08
N GLY A 39 -0.56 -10.98 47.36
CA GLY A 39 0.86 -10.78 47.08
C GLY A 39 1.19 -10.69 45.58
N MET A 40 0.18 -10.52 44.72
CA MET A 40 0.37 -10.22 43.31
C MET A 40 0.91 -8.80 43.21
N GLN A 41 2.24 -8.69 43.20
CA GLN A 41 2.90 -7.51 42.67
C GLN A 41 2.44 -7.31 41.21
N THR A 42 2.69 -6.14 40.68
CA THR A 42 2.04 -5.50 39.54
C THR A 42 2.25 -6.05 38.10
N PRO A 43 2.86 -7.22 37.77
CA PRO A 43 2.92 -7.69 36.38
C PRO A 43 1.57 -8.13 35.81
N TRP A 44 0.84 -9.01 36.51
CA TRP A 44 -0.27 -9.76 35.89
C TRP A 44 -1.44 -8.89 35.41
N VAL A 45 -1.77 -7.83 36.17
CA VAL A 45 -2.85 -6.90 35.78
C VAL A 45 -2.43 -6.09 34.55
N VAL A 46 -1.18 -5.62 34.50
CA VAL A 46 -0.64 -4.88 33.35
C VAL A 46 -0.57 -5.78 32.12
N ASP A 47 -0.13 -7.03 32.26
CA ASP A 47 -0.07 -8.01 31.17
C ASP A 47 -1.47 -8.34 30.64
N LEU A 48 -2.47 -8.44 31.53
CA LEU A 48 -3.86 -8.64 31.16
C LEU A 48 -4.41 -7.43 30.39
N PHE A 49 -4.17 -6.21 30.87
CA PHE A 49 -4.58 -4.99 30.18
C PHE A 49 -3.88 -4.84 28.83
N ASN A 50 -2.59 -5.16 28.75
CA ASN A 50 -1.82 -5.13 27.51
C ASN A 50 -2.38 -6.15 26.49
N GLY A 51 -2.64 -7.38 26.90
CA GLY A 51 -3.23 -8.40 26.01
C GLY A 51 -4.65 -8.05 25.55
N LEU A 52 -5.44 -7.39 26.40
CA LEU A 52 -6.77 -6.88 26.01
C LEU A 52 -6.68 -5.69 25.07
N ALA A 53 -5.74 -4.77 25.29
CA ALA A 53 -5.48 -3.64 24.42
C ALA A 53 -5.00 -4.11 23.03
N GLU A 54 -4.08 -5.07 22.98
CA GLU A 54 -3.63 -5.69 21.74
C GLU A 54 -4.77 -6.35 20.96
N ARG A 55 -5.65 -7.10 21.64
CA ARG A 55 -6.84 -7.70 21.01
C ARG A 55 -7.81 -6.64 20.50
N ALA A 56 -8.05 -5.58 21.27
CA ALA A 56 -8.91 -4.48 20.86
C ALA A 56 -8.34 -3.78 19.62
N VAL A 57 -7.04 -3.48 19.61
CA VAL A 57 -6.33 -2.90 18.46
C VAL A 57 -6.41 -3.83 17.25
N ALA A 58 -6.20 -5.13 17.44
CA ALA A 58 -6.29 -6.11 16.36
C ALA A 58 -7.69 -6.16 15.71
N VAL A 59 -8.75 -5.96 16.50
CA VAL A 59 -10.13 -5.90 16.00
C VAL A 59 -10.40 -4.61 15.21
N ILE A 60 -9.86 -3.48 15.68
CA ILE A 60 -10.11 -2.15 15.09
C ILE A 60 -9.23 -1.87 13.86
N LYS A 61 -8.03 -2.45 13.79
CA LYS A 61 -7.07 -2.21 12.70
C LYS A 61 -7.68 -2.43 11.31
N ARG A 62 -8.46 -3.51 11.14
CA ARG A 62 -9.05 -3.86 9.84
C ARG A 62 -10.14 -2.90 9.37
N PRO A 63 -11.19 -2.61 10.17
CA PRO A 63 -12.15 -1.57 9.82
C PRO A 63 -11.48 -0.23 9.50
N LEU A 64 -10.49 0.16 10.30
CA LEU A 64 -9.77 1.40 10.11
C LEU A 64 -9.03 1.43 8.76
N THR A 65 -8.28 0.38 8.40
CA THR A 65 -7.59 0.32 7.11
C THR A 65 -8.58 0.42 5.94
N ILE A 66 -9.75 -0.21 6.03
CA ILE A 66 -10.75 -0.16 4.96
C ILE A 66 -11.30 1.25 4.80
N VAL A 67 -11.68 1.91 5.91
CA VAL A 67 -12.17 3.29 5.89
C VAL A 67 -11.12 4.26 5.34
N VAL A 68 -9.85 4.07 5.72
CA VAL A 68 -8.75 4.90 5.17
C VAL A 68 -8.57 4.65 3.68
N LEU A 69 -8.66 3.41 3.21
CA LEU A 69 -8.59 3.11 1.78
C LEU A 69 -9.79 3.68 1.01
N ASP A 70 -10.96 3.79 1.64
CA ASP A 70 -12.13 4.44 1.05
C ASP A 70 -11.86 5.94 0.86
N GLU A 71 -11.37 6.62 1.90
CA GLU A 71 -10.99 8.04 1.83
C GLU A 71 -9.90 8.30 0.78
N VAL A 72 -8.84 7.48 0.76
CA VAL A 72 -7.75 7.61 -0.23
C VAL A 72 -8.26 7.35 -1.64
N ALA A 73 -9.19 6.41 -1.83
CA ALA A 73 -9.77 6.16 -3.14
C ALA A 73 -10.60 7.34 -3.64
N ASP A 74 -11.29 8.04 -2.75
CA ASP A 74 -12.07 9.22 -3.11
C ASP A 74 -11.17 10.41 -3.45
N VAL A 75 -10.08 10.61 -2.70
CA VAL A 75 -9.06 11.61 -3.04
C VAL A 75 -8.43 11.31 -4.40
N ILE A 76 -8.04 10.05 -4.65
CA ILE A 76 -7.41 9.67 -5.91
C ILE A 76 -8.36 9.90 -7.09
N GLN A 77 -9.67 9.66 -6.93
CA GLN A 77 -10.63 9.91 -8.02
C GLN A 77 -10.73 11.38 -8.46
N THR A 78 -10.29 12.33 -7.63
CA THR A 78 -10.36 13.76 -7.93
C THR A 78 -9.10 14.34 -8.58
N GLY A 79 -8.04 13.55 -8.74
CA GLY A 79 -6.74 14.03 -9.22
C GLY A 79 -6.59 14.07 -10.74
N HIS A 80 -5.89 15.10 -11.25
CA HIS A 80 -5.49 15.23 -12.65
C HIS A 80 -4.10 14.59 -12.89
N TYR A 81 -4.07 13.26 -13.00
CA TYR A 81 -2.80 12.53 -13.06
C TYR A 81 -2.05 12.72 -14.37
N THR A 82 -2.76 12.73 -15.49
CA THR A 82 -2.11 12.85 -16.79
C THR A 82 -1.47 14.23 -16.95
N GLN A 83 -2.09 15.26 -16.36
CA GLN A 83 -1.57 16.62 -16.33
C GLN A 83 -0.31 16.75 -15.47
N ASN A 84 -0.30 16.15 -14.27
CA ASN A 84 0.89 16.11 -13.44
C ASN A 84 2.07 15.39 -14.14
N VAL A 85 1.78 14.32 -14.88
CA VAL A 85 2.79 13.59 -15.66
C VAL A 85 3.28 14.43 -16.84
N SER A 86 2.39 15.13 -17.54
CA SER A 86 2.79 16.00 -18.65
C SER A 86 3.64 17.17 -18.19
N ASP A 87 3.34 17.77 -17.03
CA ASP A 87 4.14 18.85 -16.45
C ASP A 87 5.55 18.37 -16.13
N ALA A 88 5.67 17.18 -15.51
CA ALA A 88 6.97 16.55 -15.25
C ALA A 88 7.74 16.23 -16.54
N LEU A 89 7.06 15.81 -17.62
CA LEU A 89 7.67 15.56 -18.93
C LEU A 89 8.17 16.86 -19.59
N ILE A 90 7.45 17.97 -19.41
CA ILE A 90 7.87 19.29 -19.92
C ILE A 90 9.11 19.76 -19.16
N GLU A 91 9.10 19.66 -17.84
CA GLU A 91 10.20 20.09 -16.96
C GLU A 91 11.50 19.33 -17.28
N ASN A 92 11.40 18.03 -17.57
CA ASN A 92 12.55 17.15 -17.82
C ASN A 92 12.80 16.87 -19.31
N ARG A 93 12.24 17.69 -20.22
CA ARG A 93 12.30 17.47 -21.68
C ARG A 93 13.72 17.24 -22.21
N ALA A 94 14.68 18.06 -21.79
CA ALA A 94 16.06 17.98 -22.27
C ALA A 94 16.75 16.67 -21.85
N GLU A 95 16.53 16.24 -20.61
CA GLU A 95 17.08 15.00 -20.06
C GLU A 95 16.46 13.78 -20.73
N LEU A 96 15.14 13.78 -20.93
CA LEU A 96 14.44 12.72 -21.65
C LEU A 96 14.93 12.56 -23.08
N LYS A 97 15.22 13.66 -23.79
CA LYS A 97 15.79 13.60 -25.14
C LYS A 97 17.18 12.97 -25.15
N ALA A 98 18.05 13.36 -24.21
CA ALA A 98 19.38 12.77 -24.08
C ALA A 98 19.29 11.27 -23.79
N MET A 99 18.40 10.87 -22.87
CA MET A 99 18.16 9.48 -22.51
C MET A 99 17.61 8.66 -23.69
N VAL A 100 16.64 9.20 -24.43
CA VAL A 100 16.07 8.54 -25.62
C VAL A 100 17.15 8.36 -26.69
N ALA A 101 17.96 9.39 -26.97
CA ALA A 101 19.04 9.30 -27.94
C ALA A 101 20.08 8.23 -27.54
N GLU A 102 20.42 8.14 -26.26
CA GLU A 102 21.29 7.09 -25.72
C GLU A 102 20.67 5.70 -25.93
N LYS A 103 19.42 5.51 -25.54
CA LYS A 103 18.73 4.21 -25.67
C LYS A 103 18.56 3.77 -27.12
N ILE A 104 18.27 4.67 -28.05
CA ILE A 104 18.19 4.35 -29.48
C ILE A 104 19.57 3.97 -30.03
N ARG A 105 20.65 4.62 -29.57
CA ARG A 105 22.02 4.30 -30.01
C ARG A 105 22.45 2.91 -29.55
N GLU A 106 21.97 2.48 -28.38
CA GLU A 106 22.18 1.15 -27.80
C GLU A 106 21.23 0.08 -28.38
N ASP A 107 20.14 0.45 -29.03
CA ASP A 107 19.14 -0.49 -29.55
C ASP A 107 19.71 -1.30 -30.74
N PRO A 108 19.80 -2.63 -30.64
CA PRO A 108 20.27 -3.48 -31.74
C PRO A 108 19.37 -3.40 -32.99
N ASN A 109 18.07 -3.11 -32.82
CA ASN A 109 17.13 -2.97 -33.93
C ASN A 109 17.30 -1.64 -34.69
N ALA A 110 17.95 -0.64 -34.10
CA ALA A 110 18.22 0.66 -34.72
C ALA A 110 19.50 0.67 -35.59
N SER A 111 20.14 -0.49 -35.79
CA SER A 111 21.44 -0.60 -36.48
C SER A 111 21.47 -0.08 -37.92
N LEU A 112 20.34 -0.14 -38.64
CA LEU A 112 20.18 0.42 -39.99
C LEU A 112 20.12 1.95 -39.97
N ILE A 113 19.42 2.52 -38.99
CA ILE A 113 19.19 3.97 -38.88
C ILE A 113 20.46 4.70 -38.43
N ARG A 114 21.29 4.04 -37.59
CA ARG A 114 22.58 4.55 -37.12
C ARG A 114 23.61 4.80 -38.23
N ARG A 115 23.42 4.21 -39.42
CA ARG A 115 24.34 4.35 -40.56
C ARG A 115 23.98 5.49 -41.51
N LEU A 116 22.85 6.16 -41.29
CA LEU A 116 22.40 7.24 -42.15
C LEU A 116 23.11 8.57 -41.80
N PRO A 117 23.52 9.35 -42.82
CA PRO A 117 24.04 10.69 -42.59
C PRO A 117 22.93 11.57 -41.97
N GLY A 118 23.26 12.27 -40.87
CA GLY A 118 22.29 13.09 -40.16
C GLY A 118 21.44 12.35 -39.11
N TYR A 119 21.81 11.12 -38.73
CA TYR A 119 21.16 10.35 -37.67
C TYR A 119 20.83 11.17 -36.42
N ASP A 120 21.80 11.88 -35.84
CA ASP A 120 21.59 12.61 -34.59
C ASP A 120 20.53 13.71 -34.75
N LYS A 121 20.47 14.37 -35.91
CA LYS A 121 19.46 15.39 -36.21
C LYS A 121 18.06 14.80 -36.38
N VAL A 122 17.95 13.64 -37.03
CA VAL A 122 16.67 12.93 -37.20
C VAL A 122 16.15 12.45 -35.85
N VAL A 123 17.01 11.85 -35.03
CA VAL A 123 16.63 11.38 -33.69
C VAL A 123 16.21 12.54 -32.80
N ASP A 124 16.93 13.67 -32.85
CA ASP A 124 16.57 14.85 -32.07
C ASP A 124 15.19 15.40 -32.44
N GLU A 125 14.93 15.58 -33.74
CA GLU A 125 13.66 16.13 -34.24
C GLU A 125 12.48 15.19 -33.99
N VAL A 126 12.68 13.88 -34.21
CA VAL A 126 11.66 12.86 -33.97
C VAL A 126 11.36 12.73 -32.47
N SER A 127 12.39 12.77 -31.62
CA SER A 127 12.21 12.72 -30.16
C SER A 127 11.48 13.96 -29.66
N GLU A 128 11.85 15.15 -30.16
CA GLU A 128 11.18 16.41 -29.84
C GLU A 128 9.69 16.37 -30.22
N THR A 129 9.40 15.93 -31.45
CA THR A 129 8.04 15.83 -31.97
C THR A 129 7.23 14.79 -31.19
N THR A 130 7.80 13.62 -30.94
CA THR A 130 7.11 12.55 -30.20
C THR A 130 6.80 12.97 -28.78
N LEU A 131 7.76 13.59 -28.08
CA LEU A 131 7.54 14.09 -26.72
C LEU A 131 6.47 15.18 -26.68
N ARG A 132 6.42 16.06 -27.68
CA ARG A 132 5.35 17.06 -27.81
C ARG A 132 3.99 16.39 -27.98
N VAL A 133 3.88 15.43 -28.89
CA VAL A 133 2.63 14.68 -29.12
C VAL A 133 2.21 13.93 -27.87
N ILE A 134 3.13 13.27 -27.15
CA ILE A 134 2.82 12.59 -25.89
C ILE A 134 2.28 13.57 -24.86
N VAL A 135 2.89 14.75 -24.72
CA VAL A 135 2.42 15.81 -23.81
C VAL A 135 1.01 16.27 -24.20
N GLU A 136 0.74 16.48 -25.49
CA GLU A 136 -0.60 16.85 -25.97
C GLU A 136 -1.63 15.76 -25.68
N VAL A 137 -1.28 14.49 -25.89
CA VAL A 137 -2.14 13.34 -25.56
C VAL A 137 -2.41 13.26 -24.06
N LEU A 138 -1.40 13.49 -23.21
CA LEU A 138 -1.59 13.50 -21.76
C LEU A 138 -2.46 14.67 -21.26
N HIS A 139 -2.49 15.78 -22.00
CA HIS A 139 -3.41 16.89 -21.73
C HIS A 139 -4.82 16.68 -22.29
N ASP A 140 -5.05 15.63 -23.10
CA ASP A 140 -6.37 15.35 -23.64
C ASP A 140 -7.30 14.83 -22.52
N PRO A 141 -8.50 15.40 -22.34
CA PRO A 141 -9.42 15.00 -21.28
C PRO A 141 -9.86 13.52 -21.40
N ARG A 142 -9.85 12.93 -22.60
CA ARG A 142 -10.18 11.52 -22.81
C ARG A 142 -9.09 10.60 -22.24
N THR A 143 -7.83 11.04 -22.30
CA THR A 143 -6.72 10.28 -21.73
C THR A 143 -6.73 10.37 -20.20
N ASP A 144 -7.10 11.51 -19.63
CA ASP A 144 -7.31 11.66 -18.18
C ASP A 144 -8.44 10.76 -17.68
N GLU A 145 -9.58 10.72 -18.38
CA GLU A 145 -10.70 9.82 -18.07
C GLU A 145 -10.27 8.34 -18.12
N LEU A 146 -9.56 7.93 -19.18
CA LEU A 146 -9.06 6.56 -19.32
C LEU A 146 -8.14 6.17 -18.14
N VAL A 147 -7.21 7.05 -17.77
CA VAL A 147 -6.29 6.78 -16.64
C VAL A 147 -7.05 6.76 -15.32
N SER A 148 -8.00 7.67 -15.11
CA SER A 148 -8.88 7.68 -13.94
C SER A 148 -9.67 6.38 -13.79
N ASP A 149 -10.20 5.84 -14.88
CA ASP A 149 -10.90 4.55 -14.88
C ASP A 149 -9.97 3.38 -14.54
N LEU A 150 -8.75 3.36 -15.07
CA LEU A 150 -7.75 2.37 -14.71
C LEU A 150 -7.40 2.45 -13.22
N LEU A 151 -7.22 3.65 -12.67
CA LEU A 151 -6.94 3.86 -11.25
C LEU A 151 -8.12 3.43 -10.38
N ARG A 152 -9.36 3.76 -10.76
CA ARG A 152 -10.60 3.33 -10.09
C ARG A 152 -10.67 1.81 -9.99
N ASN A 153 -10.44 1.11 -11.10
CA ASN A 153 -10.46 -0.35 -11.14
C ASN A 153 -9.34 -0.97 -10.30
N ASN A 154 -8.14 -0.39 -10.30
CA ASN A 154 -7.03 -0.85 -9.47
C ASN A 154 -7.27 -0.61 -7.98
N LEU A 155 -7.86 0.52 -7.58
CA LEU A 155 -8.22 0.81 -6.20
C LEU A 155 -9.29 -0.15 -5.66
N GLN A 156 -10.28 -0.50 -6.48
CA GLN A 156 -11.26 -1.52 -6.14
C GLN A 156 -10.61 -2.89 -5.91
N GLN A 157 -9.62 -3.25 -6.75
CA GLN A 157 -8.84 -4.48 -6.56
C GLN A 157 -8.04 -4.44 -5.26
N ILE A 158 -7.37 -3.33 -4.94
CA ILE A 158 -6.64 -3.15 -3.68
C ILE A 158 -7.59 -3.27 -2.49
N ARG A 159 -8.74 -2.60 -2.51
CA ARG A 159 -9.77 -2.66 -1.46
C ARG A 159 -10.23 -4.10 -1.22
N LYS A 160 -10.48 -4.85 -2.30
CA LYS A 160 -10.87 -6.27 -2.23
C LYS A 160 -9.76 -7.13 -1.63
N ALA A 161 -8.53 -7.00 -2.14
CA ALA A 161 -7.37 -7.72 -1.62
C ALA A 161 -7.10 -7.41 -0.13
N VAL A 162 -7.38 -6.18 0.30
CA VAL A 162 -7.28 -5.77 1.71
C VAL A 162 -8.39 -6.38 2.56
N ARG A 163 -9.62 -6.41 2.05
CA ARG A 163 -10.73 -7.06 2.73
C ARG A 163 -10.50 -8.57 2.88
N GLU A 164 -9.91 -9.20 1.87
CA GLU A 164 -9.67 -10.64 1.74
C GLU A 164 -8.34 -11.11 2.38
N ARG A 165 -7.53 -10.21 2.96
CA ARG A 165 -6.23 -10.50 3.60
C ARG A 165 -5.17 -11.09 2.66
N GLN A 166 -5.32 -10.97 1.34
CA GLN A 166 -4.35 -11.51 0.36
C GLN A 166 -2.95 -10.87 0.45
N HIS A 167 -2.83 -9.76 1.18
CA HIS A 167 -1.59 -9.02 1.41
C HIS A 167 -0.87 -9.44 2.72
N GLU A 168 -1.52 -10.21 3.62
CA GLU A 168 -0.89 -10.72 4.85
C GLU A 168 0.12 -11.85 4.53
N ASP A 169 -0.12 -12.66 3.47
CA ASP A 169 0.81 -13.70 3.00
C ASP A 169 2.06 -13.13 2.30
N VAL A 170 2.02 -11.88 1.83
CA VAL A 170 3.17 -11.22 1.22
C VAL A 170 4.20 -10.81 2.29
N GLN A 171 3.77 -10.50 3.51
CA GLN A 171 4.68 -10.15 4.62
C GLN A 171 5.43 -11.35 5.20
N LEU A 172 4.94 -12.59 5.02
CA LEU A 172 5.71 -13.80 5.34
C LEU A 172 6.85 -14.07 4.35
N ARG A 173 6.88 -13.35 3.22
CA ARG A 173 8.01 -13.23 2.30
C ARG A 173 8.80 -11.96 2.67
N GLY A 174 9.53 -12.03 3.79
CA GLY A 174 10.47 -10.97 4.15
C GLY A 174 11.52 -10.71 3.04
N PRO A 175 12.35 -9.65 3.17
CA PRO A 175 13.39 -9.28 2.20
C PRO A 175 14.44 -10.37 1.89
N ASP A 176 14.36 -11.54 2.52
CA ASP A 176 15.21 -12.70 2.27
C ASP A 176 14.72 -13.61 1.13
N ALA A 177 13.64 -13.26 0.44
CA ALA A 177 13.15 -14.03 -0.71
C ALA A 177 13.96 -13.82 -2.02
N SER A 178 15.18 -13.30 -1.94
CA SER A 178 16.21 -13.47 -2.98
C SER A 178 16.75 -14.91 -3.00
N ALA A 179 15.88 -15.86 -3.34
CA ALA A 179 16.25 -17.17 -3.89
C ALA A 179 15.06 -17.79 -4.64
N PRO A 180 14.92 -17.48 -5.94
CA PRO A 180 15.01 -18.58 -6.91
C PRO A 180 16.20 -18.45 -7.89
N GLN A 181 16.85 -17.28 -7.99
CA GLN A 181 17.88 -17.08 -9.02
C GLN A 181 19.24 -17.73 -8.71
N ARG A 182 19.58 -17.96 -7.44
CA ARG A 182 20.86 -18.63 -7.08
C ARG A 182 20.88 -20.12 -7.41
N GLN A 183 19.74 -20.80 -7.48
CA GLN A 183 19.69 -22.23 -7.83
C GLN A 183 19.93 -22.44 -9.33
N HIS A 184 19.40 -21.56 -10.20
CA HIS A 184 19.66 -21.64 -11.64
C HIS A 184 21.11 -21.32 -12.00
N HIS A 185 21.73 -20.33 -11.35
CA HIS A 185 23.16 -20.03 -11.56
C HIS A 185 24.09 -21.12 -11.01
N ALA A 186 23.80 -21.70 -9.85
CA ALA A 186 24.59 -22.79 -9.29
C ALA A 186 24.46 -24.09 -10.12
N ALA A 187 23.27 -24.39 -10.64
CA ALA A 187 23.07 -25.53 -11.53
C ALA A 187 23.77 -25.34 -12.88
N ALA A 188 23.75 -24.14 -13.45
CA ALA A 188 24.46 -23.81 -14.68
C ALA A 188 25.99 -23.88 -14.50
N GLU A 189 26.53 -23.38 -13.39
CA GLU A 189 27.96 -23.51 -13.06
C GLU A 189 28.39 -24.96 -12.85
N ALA A 190 27.57 -25.78 -12.19
CA ALA A 190 27.86 -27.19 -11.96
C ALA A 190 27.87 -27.99 -13.28
N ALA A 191 26.98 -27.65 -14.22
CA ALA A 191 26.95 -28.24 -15.56
C ALA A 191 28.20 -27.87 -16.37
N ILE A 192 28.61 -26.59 -16.34
CA ILE A 192 29.82 -26.11 -17.03
C ILE A 192 31.09 -26.74 -16.44
N ARG A 193 31.18 -26.89 -15.12
CA ARG A 193 32.32 -27.56 -14.47
C ARG A 193 32.42 -29.05 -14.79
N ARG A 194 31.28 -29.76 -14.95
CA ARG A 194 31.28 -31.16 -15.39
C ARG A 194 31.75 -31.31 -16.83
N ALA A 195 31.32 -30.44 -17.74
CA ALA A 195 31.75 -30.46 -19.14
C ALA A 195 33.26 -30.19 -19.32
N ARG A 196 33.89 -29.45 -18.40
CA ARG A 196 35.34 -29.18 -18.41
C ARG A 196 36.21 -30.29 -17.84
N ARG A 197 35.65 -31.26 -17.09
CA ARG A 197 36.39 -32.40 -16.53
C ARG A 197 36.36 -33.66 -17.41
N SER A 198 35.58 -33.65 -18.49
CA SER A 198 35.45 -34.76 -19.44
C SER A 198 36.21 -34.53 -20.76
N ARG A 199 37.16 -33.61 -20.77
CA ARG A 199 38.20 -33.45 -21.80
C ARG A 199 39.55 -33.58 -21.11
#